data_AF-A0AAU4QRB2-F1
#
_entry.id   AF-A0AAU4QRB2-F1
#
_cell.length_a   1.000
_cell.length_b   1.000
_cell.length_c   1.000
_cell.angle_alpha   90.00
_cell.angle_beta   90.00
_cell.angle_gamma   90.00
#
_symmetry.space_group_name_H-M   'P 1'
#
loop_
_entity.id
_entity.type
_entity.pdbx_description
1 polymer ?
#
loop_
_entity_poly.entity_id
_entity_poly.type
_entity_poly.pdbx_seq_one_letter_code
_entity_poly.pdbx_strand_id
1 'polypeptide(L)'
;METAPPPTPRTEPTDADVEAFKQQLGRPPRGLRAIAHRCPCGQPDVVETAPRLPDGTPFPTLYYLTCPKASSAIGTLEANGVMKEMTARLESDPELAAAYRSAHEDYIRRRDEIEELTGFPSAGGMPDRVKCLHVLVAHSLAAGPGVNPLGDEAIAMLPQWWSKGACVTLPEASGNSEASGKSEEDGR
;
A
#
# COMPACT_ATOMS: atom_id res chain seq x y z
N MET A 1 14.86 -14.00 12.53
CA MET A 1 14.47 -12.58 12.64
C MET A 1 13.32 -12.38 11.67
N GLU A 2 12.13 -12.07 12.16
CA GLU A 2 11.00 -11.76 11.28
C GLU A 2 11.32 -10.51 10.46
N THR A 3 11.34 -10.67 9.13
CA THR A 3 11.57 -9.58 8.17
C THR A 3 10.28 -8.90 7.73
N ALA A 4 9.12 -9.57 7.90
CA ALA A 4 7.81 -9.02 7.60
C ALA A 4 7.33 -8.05 8.70
N PRO A 5 6.66 -6.94 8.35
CA PRO A 5 5.97 -6.11 9.33
C PRO A 5 4.75 -6.85 9.91
N PRO A 6 4.32 -6.51 11.15
CA PRO A 6 3.11 -7.07 11.72
C PRO A 6 1.87 -6.64 10.92
N PRO A 7 0.83 -7.48 10.83
CA PRO A 7 -0.43 -7.10 10.19
C PRO A 7 -1.09 -5.97 10.97
N THR A 8 -1.83 -5.12 10.25
CA THR A 8 -2.56 -3.99 10.84
C THR A 8 -4.01 -4.00 10.39
N PRO A 9 -4.96 -3.57 11.23
CA PRO A 9 -6.36 -3.50 10.83
C PRO A 9 -6.57 -2.47 9.71
N ARG A 10 -7.53 -2.73 8.82
CA ARG A 10 -8.04 -1.75 7.86
C ARG A 10 -8.73 -0.61 8.62
N THR A 11 -8.39 0.65 8.34
CA THR A 11 -9.01 1.82 8.97
C THR A 11 -9.52 2.83 7.94
N GLU A 12 -10.52 3.62 8.32
CA GLU A 12 -10.87 4.82 7.56
C GLU A 12 -9.67 5.80 7.53
N PRO A 13 -9.45 6.55 6.44
CA PRO A 13 -8.36 7.51 6.36
C PRO A 13 -8.60 8.71 7.28
N THR A 14 -7.56 9.13 8.00
CA THR A 14 -7.54 10.40 8.73
C THR A 14 -6.92 11.52 7.88
N ASP A 15 -7.08 12.78 8.30
CA ASP A 15 -6.40 13.92 7.65
C ASP A 15 -4.87 13.76 7.65
N ALA A 16 -4.32 13.21 8.73
CA ALA A 16 -2.89 12.90 8.84
C ALA A 16 -2.46 11.84 7.80
N ASP A 17 -3.29 10.82 7.54
CA ASP A 17 -3.02 9.82 6.51
C ASP A 17 -3.06 10.41 5.10
N VAL A 18 -4.01 11.32 4.84
CA VAL A 18 -4.11 12.04 3.57
C VAL A 18 -2.89 12.92 3.34
N GLU A 19 -2.39 13.59 4.38
CA GLU A 19 -1.16 14.39 4.29
C GLU A 19 0.08 13.51 4.10
N ALA A 20 0.16 12.38 4.81
CA ALA A 20 1.24 11.42 4.63
C ALA A 20 1.27 10.90 3.18
N PHE A 21 0.12 10.52 2.64
CA PHE A 21 -0.02 10.08 1.25
C PHE A 21 0.50 11.14 0.27
N LYS A 22 0.12 12.41 0.45
CA LYS A 22 0.54 13.52 -0.42
C LYS A 22 2.06 13.65 -0.46
N GLN A 23 2.71 13.58 0.69
CA GLN A 23 4.16 13.64 0.77
C GLN A 23 4.83 12.39 0.19
N GLN A 24 4.24 11.21 0.41
CA GLN A 24 4.76 9.94 -0.06
C GLN A 24 4.78 9.85 -1.60
N LEU A 25 3.73 10.32 -2.27
CA LEU A 25 3.58 10.21 -3.73
C LEU A 25 3.77 11.52 -4.49
N GLY A 26 3.96 12.65 -3.79
CA GLY A 26 4.06 13.98 -4.38
C GLY A 26 2.78 14.47 -5.05
N ARG A 27 1.61 13.91 -4.70
CA ARG A 27 0.31 14.23 -5.31
C ARG A 27 -0.86 13.88 -4.38
N PRO A 28 -2.03 14.52 -4.51
CA PRO A 28 -3.21 14.14 -3.73
C PRO A 28 -3.67 12.70 -3.99
N PRO A 29 -4.32 12.04 -3.01
CA PRO A 29 -4.91 10.73 -3.20
C PRO A 29 -5.95 10.70 -4.32
N ARG A 30 -5.99 9.58 -5.05
CA ARG A 30 -6.98 9.32 -6.10
C ARG A 30 -7.77 8.08 -5.71
N GLY A 31 -9.07 8.26 -5.48
CA GLY A 31 -9.96 7.16 -5.11
C GLY A 31 -9.64 6.51 -3.77
N LEU A 32 -9.01 7.22 -2.82
CA LEU A 32 -8.69 6.68 -1.50
C LEU A 32 -9.96 6.26 -0.76
N ARG A 33 -10.03 5.01 -0.31
CA ARG A 33 -11.14 4.46 0.49
C ARG A 33 -10.73 4.12 1.91
N ALA A 34 -9.55 3.57 2.10
CA ALA A 34 -9.08 3.16 3.42
C ALA A 34 -7.56 3.05 3.47
N ILE A 35 -7.04 3.00 4.70
CA ILE A 35 -5.69 2.54 4.96
C ILE A 35 -5.76 1.02 5.13
N ALA A 36 -5.14 0.29 4.22
CA ALA A 36 -5.17 -1.16 4.18
C ALA A 36 -4.05 -1.78 5.01
N HIS A 37 -2.89 -1.09 5.08
CA HIS A 37 -1.79 -1.47 5.95
C HIS A 37 -1.02 -0.23 6.44
N ARG A 38 -0.48 -0.32 7.66
CA ARG A 38 0.39 0.71 8.24
C ARG A 38 1.81 0.19 8.40
N CYS A 39 2.76 0.99 7.93
CA CYS A 39 4.17 0.76 8.16
C CYS A 39 4.48 0.86 9.66
N PRO A 40 5.40 0.04 10.21
CA PRO A 40 5.82 0.19 11.61
C PRO A 40 6.42 1.56 11.96
N CYS A 41 6.76 2.38 10.96
CA CYS A 41 7.15 3.77 11.16
C CYS A 41 5.97 4.72 11.51
N GLY A 42 4.73 4.21 11.56
CA GLY A 42 3.50 4.93 11.93
C GLY A 42 2.69 5.47 10.76
N GLN A 43 3.26 5.52 9.56
CA GLN A 43 2.63 6.07 8.35
C GLN A 43 1.93 4.98 7.52
N PRO A 44 0.90 5.31 6.72
CA PRO A 44 0.32 4.36 5.78
C PRO A 44 1.37 3.89 4.76
N ASP A 45 1.44 2.60 4.45
CA ASP A 45 2.27 2.09 3.35
C ASP A 45 1.46 1.37 2.27
N VAL A 46 0.24 0.94 2.58
CA VAL A 46 -0.73 0.45 1.60
C VAL A 46 -2.08 1.12 1.84
N VAL A 47 -2.65 1.66 0.77
CA VAL A 47 -4.03 2.14 0.77
C VAL A 47 -4.93 1.23 -0.06
N GLU A 48 -6.21 1.22 0.30
CA GLU A 48 -7.28 0.66 -0.51
C GLU A 48 -7.90 1.78 -1.36
N THR A 49 -8.06 1.54 -2.66
CA THR A 49 -8.60 2.50 -3.61
C THR A 49 -9.88 2.01 -4.29
N ALA A 50 -10.72 2.95 -4.70
CA ALA A 50 -11.96 2.70 -5.41
C ALA A 50 -11.69 2.12 -6.81
N PRO A 51 -12.47 1.11 -7.26
CA PRO A 51 -12.35 0.55 -8.61
C PRO A 51 -12.60 1.55 -9.74
N ARG A 52 -13.24 2.69 -9.43
CA ARG A 52 -13.39 3.85 -10.32
C ARG A 52 -13.05 5.14 -9.60
N LEU A 53 -12.53 6.09 -10.37
CA LEU A 53 -12.35 7.47 -9.93
C LEU A 53 -13.68 8.24 -9.95
N PRO A 54 -13.76 9.43 -9.32
CA PRO A 54 -15.00 10.22 -9.29
C PRO A 54 -15.56 10.60 -10.66
N ASP A 55 -14.71 10.64 -11.69
CA ASP A 55 -15.10 10.89 -13.09
C ASP A 55 -15.54 9.61 -13.84
N GLY A 56 -15.63 8.48 -13.16
CA GLY A 56 -15.98 7.17 -13.72
C GLY A 56 -14.80 6.42 -14.36
N THR A 57 -13.60 7.02 -14.42
CA THR A 57 -12.42 6.38 -15.00
C THR A 57 -12.09 5.09 -14.25
N PRO A 58 -11.95 3.94 -14.94
CA PRO A 58 -11.52 2.68 -14.35
C PRO A 58 -10.17 2.80 -13.62
N PHE A 59 -10.11 2.28 -12.40
CA PHE A 59 -8.90 2.21 -11.59
C PHE A 59 -8.72 0.79 -11.01
N PRO A 60 -8.17 -0.16 -11.79
CA PRO A 60 -8.18 -1.58 -11.43
C PRO A 60 -7.31 -1.97 -10.22
N THR A 61 -6.45 -1.06 -9.77
CA THR A 61 -5.60 -1.29 -8.59
C THR A 61 -6.42 -1.02 -7.33
N LEU A 62 -6.71 -2.07 -6.57
CA LEU A 62 -7.37 -2.02 -5.27
C LEU A 62 -6.38 -1.67 -4.16
N TYR A 63 -5.21 -2.31 -4.13
CA TYR A 63 -4.19 -2.07 -3.12
C TYR A 63 -3.01 -1.33 -3.73
N TYR A 64 -2.76 -0.12 -3.25
CA TYR A 64 -1.72 0.76 -3.77
C TYR A 64 -0.65 1.01 -2.70
N LEU A 65 0.59 0.62 -2.99
CA LEU A 65 1.73 0.88 -2.11
C LEU A 65 2.14 2.35 -2.19
N THR A 66 2.18 3.04 -1.05
CA THR A 66 2.49 4.48 -0.99
C THR A 66 3.87 4.76 -0.39
N CYS A 67 4.37 3.91 0.51
CA CYS A 67 5.61 4.18 1.24
C CYS A 67 6.83 4.26 0.28
N PRO A 68 7.55 5.39 0.21
CA PRO A 68 8.68 5.56 -0.72
C PRO A 68 9.86 4.66 -0.37
N LYS A 69 10.07 4.36 0.92
CA LYS A 69 11.14 3.45 1.37
C LYS A 69 10.84 2.00 0.92
N ALA A 70 9.60 1.54 1.08
CA ALA A 70 9.18 0.22 0.61
C ALA A 70 9.23 0.13 -0.92
N SER A 71 8.71 1.14 -1.63
CA SER A 71 8.76 1.20 -3.10
C SER A 71 10.19 1.16 -3.64
N SER A 72 11.12 1.90 -3.04
CA SER A 72 12.53 1.86 -3.43
C SER A 72 13.17 0.49 -3.22
N ALA A 73 12.89 -0.16 -2.08
CA ALA A 73 13.40 -1.49 -1.79
C ALA A 73 12.83 -2.54 -2.76
N ILE A 74 11.52 -2.47 -3.07
CA ILE A 74 10.87 -3.32 -4.07
C ILE A 74 11.47 -3.08 -5.45
N GLY A 75 11.69 -1.82 -5.85
CA GLY A 75 12.35 -1.49 -7.12
C GLY A 75 13.75 -2.12 -7.25
N THR A 76 14.47 -2.30 -6.13
CA THR A 76 15.76 -3.01 -6.14
C THR A 76 15.57 -4.50 -6.44
N LEU A 77 14.57 -5.16 -5.84
CA LEU A 77 14.23 -6.55 -6.15
C LEU A 77 13.80 -6.72 -7.61
N GLU A 78 12.96 -5.81 -8.10
CA GLU A 78 12.51 -5.78 -9.50
C GLU A 78 13.69 -5.64 -10.47
N ALA A 79 14.64 -4.73 -10.18
CA ALA A 79 15.85 -4.54 -10.97
C ALA A 79 16.79 -5.76 -10.95
N ASN A 80 16.81 -6.51 -9.85
CA ASN A 80 17.59 -7.73 -9.70
C ASN A 80 16.97 -8.95 -10.42
N GLY A 81 15.80 -8.80 -11.06
CA GLY A 81 15.22 -9.86 -11.89
C GLY A 81 14.26 -10.81 -11.15
N VAL A 82 13.92 -10.53 -9.89
CA VAL A 82 13.04 -11.39 -9.06
C VAL A 82 11.71 -11.68 -9.76
N MET A 83 11.11 -10.70 -10.44
CA MET A 83 9.85 -10.91 -11.17
C MET A 83 9.96 -11.96 -12.28
N LYS A 84 11.11 -12.00 -12.98
CA LYS A 84 11.37 -12.97 -14.05
C LYS A 84 11.50 -14.37 -13.47
N GLU A 85 12.22 -14.50 -12.35
CA GLU A 85 12.41 -15.77 -11.64
C GLU A 85 11.08 -16.31 -11.11
N MET A 86 10.29 -15.47 -10.45
CA MET A 86 8.94 -15.82 -9.97
C MET A 86 8.03 -16.23 -11.12
N THR A 87 8.06 -15.51 -12.24
CA THR A 87 7.26 -15.87 -13.43
C THR A 87 7.67 -17.23 -14.01
N ALA A 88 8.97 -17.51 -14.12
CA ALA A 88 9.45 -18.81 -14.62
C ALA A 88 9.05 -19.99 -13.69
N ARG A 89 8.97 -19.74 -12.38
CA ARG A 89 8.50 -20.75 -11.41
C ARG A 89 7.02 -21.08 -11.61
N LEU A 90 6.17 -20.13 -12.00
CA LEU A 90 4.75 -20.40 -12.30
C LEU A 90 4.57 -21.41 -13.45
N GLU A 91 5.53 -21.53 -14.36
CA GLU A 91 5.49 -22.48 -15.47
C GLU A 91 5.88 -23.91 -15.05
N SER A 92 6.67 -24.05 -13.98
CA SER A 92 7.29 -25.32 -13.58
C SER A 92 6.79 -25.86 -12.24
N ASP A 93 6.07 -25.05 -11.46
CA ASP A 93 5.51 -25.40 -10.16
C ASP A 93 3.97 -25.24 -10.19
N PRO A 94 3.22 -26.33 -10.43
CA PRO A 94 1.76 -26.30 -10.49
C PRO A 94 1.08 -25.90 -9.17
N GLU A 95 1.70 -26.21 -8.03
CA GLU A 95 1.14 -25.87 -6.71
C GLU A 95 1.25 -24.36 -6.46
N LEU A 96 2.41 -23.78 -6.75
CA LEU A 96 2.61 -22.32 -6.72
C LEU A 96 1.66 -21.61 -7.68
N ALA A 97 1.50 -22.12 -8.91
CA ALA A 97 0.60 -21.53 -9.89
C ALA A 97 -0.87 -21.57 -9.43
N ALA A 98 -1.31 -22.66 -8.80
CA ALA A 98 -2.65 -22.76 -8.22
C ALA A 98 -2.85 -21.81 -7.04
N ALA A 99 -1.86 -21.69 -6.15
CA ALA A 99 -1.91 -20.75 -5.02
C ALA A 99 -1.92 -19.29 -5.49
N TYR A 100 -1.12 -18.93 -6.50
CA TYR A 100 -1.11 -17.59 -7.07
C TYR A 100 -2.39 -17.26 -7.85
N ARG A 101 -3.03 -18.25 -8.48
CA ARG A 101 -4.38 -18.11 -9.07
C ARG A 101 -5.44 -17.87 -7.98
N SER A 102 -5.35 -18.57 -6.86
CA SER A 102 -6.24 -18.33 -5.71
C SER A 102 -6.06 -16.91 -5.14
N ALA A 103 -4.82 -16.43 -5.06
CA ALA A 103 -4.52 -15.05 -4.67
C ALA A 103 -5.14 -14.03 -5.64
N HIS A 104 -5.12 -14.32 -6.94
CA HIS A 104 -5.74 -13.49 -7.96
C HIS A 104 -7.27 -13.42 -7.81
N GLU A 105 -7.90 -14.56 -7.57
CA GLU A 105 -9.36 -14.65 -7.35
C GLU A 105 -9.77 -13.91 -6.07
N ASP A 106 -8.98 -14.03 -4.99
CA ASP A 106 -9.17 -13.26 -3.76
C ASP A 106 -9.10 -11.75 -4.01
N TYR A 107 -8.10 -11.31 -4.78
CA TYR A 107 -7.94 -9.91 -5.15
C TYR A 107 -9.14 -9.38 -5.93
N ILE A 108 -9.61 -10.13 -6.94
CA ILE A 108 -10.79 -9.76 -7.74
C ILE A 108 -12.03 -9.70 -6.85
N ARG A 109 -12.27 -10.73 -6.02
CA ARG A 109 -13.41 -10.78 -5.11
C ARG A 109 -13.47 -9.55 -4.22
N ARG A 110 -12.36 -9.18 -3.57
CA ARG A 110 -12.29 -7.99 -2.69
C ARG A 110 -12.52 -6.69 -3.43
N ARG A 111 -12.07 -6.58 -4.69
CA ARG A 111 -12.30 -5.40 -5.52
C ARG A 111 -13.77 -5.30 -5.91
N ASP A 112 -14.35 -6.41 -6.35
CA ASP A 112 -15.70 -6.45 -6.89
C ASP A 112 -16.77 -6.40 -5.78
N GLU A 113 -16.42 -6.71 -4.53
CA GLU A 113 -17.21 -6.38 -3.33
C GLU A 113 -17.45 -4.87 -3.17
N ILE A 114 -16.60 -4.03 -3.76
CA ILE A 114 -16.74 -2.57 -3.75
C ILE A 114 -17.55 -2.12 -4.96
N GLU A 115 -17.07 -2.51 -6.14
CA GLU A 115 -17.70 -2.24 -7.41
C GLU A 115 -17.09 -3.18 -8.46
N GLU A 116 -17.95 -3.90 -9.18
CA GLU A 116 -17.50 -4.79 -10.27
C GLU A 116 -16.88 -3.98 -11.41
N LEU A 117 -15.66 -4.35 -11.80
CA LEU A 117 -14.94 -3.71 -12.91
C LEU A 117 -14.83 -4.65 -14.12
N THR A 118 -15.97 -4.93 -14.75
CA THR A 118 -16.10 -5.88 -15.87
C THR A 118 -15.18 -5.53 -17.04
N GLY A 119 -14.46 -6.52 -17.58
CA GLY A 119 -13.60 -6.37 -18.76
C GLY A 119 -12.24 -5.71 -18.52
N PHE A 120 -11.90 -5.38 -17.26
CA PHE A 120 -10.59 -4.83 -16.91
C PHE A 120 -9.69 -5.88 -16.24
N PRO A 121 -8.39 -5.92 -16.59
CA PRO A 121 -7.46 -6.84 -15.98
C PRO A 121 -7.31 -6.53 -14.49
N SER A 122 -6.91 -7.54 -13.71
CA SER A 122 -6.42 -7.32 -12.36
C SER A 122 -5.06 -6.61 -12.36
N ALA A 123 -4.56 -6.33 -11.15
CA ALA A 123 -3.27 -5.70 -10.97
C ALA A 123 -2.12 -6.73 -10.89
N GLY A 124 -0.87 -6.27 -10.95
CA GLY A 124 0.30 -7.15 -10.73
C GLY A 124 0.65 -8.17 -11.84
N GLY A 125 -0.20 -8.35 -12.85
CA GLY A 125 0.05 -9.35 -13.93
C GLY A 125 -0.45 -10.75 -13.58
N MET A 126 -1.13 -10.86 -12.43
CA MET A 126 -1.83 -12.05 -11.99
C MET A 126 -2.85 -12.55 -13.03
N PRO A 127 -3.13 -13.86 -13.09
CA PRO A 127 -2.48 -14.94 -12.34
C PRO A 127 -1.28 -15.56 -13.06
N ASP A 128 -1.01 -15.19 -14.31
CA ASP A 128 -0.10 -15.98 -15.17
C ASP A 128 1.34 -15.44 -15.19
N ARG A 129 1.58 -14.24 -14.67
CA ARG A 129 2.92 -13.64 -14.59
C ARG A 129 3.07 -12.66 -13.42
N VAL A 130 4.30 -12.25 -13.14
CA VAL A 130 4.60 -11.14 -12.24
C VAL A 130 5.03 -9.95 -13.07
N LYS A 131 4.18 -8.92 -13.20
CA LYS A 131 4.52 -7.68 -13.92
C LYS A 131 5.14 -6.61 -13.01
N CYS A 132 4.81 -6.64 -11.73
CA CYS A 132 5.25 -5.68 -10.72
C CYS A 132 5.04 -6.26 -9.31
N LEU A 133 6.07 -6.19 -8.46
CA LEU A 133 6.04 -6.66 -7.08
C LEU A 133 5.26 -5.72 -6.16
N HIS A 134 5.18 -4.44 -6.49
CA HIS A 134 4.49 -3.44 -5.65
C HIS A 134 3.05 -3.85 -5.31
N VAL A 135 2.32 -4.36 -6.30
CA VAL A 135 0.94 -4.85 -6.10
C VAL A 135 0.90 -6.15 -5.31
N LEU A 136 1.83 -7.08 -5.52
CA LEU A 136 1.83 -8.35 -4.80
C LEU A 136 2.15 -8.15 -3.32
N VAL A 137 3.15 -7.30 -3.03
CA VAL A 137 3.48 -6.87 -1.68
C VAL A 137 2.30 -6.11 -1.06
N ALA A 138 1.70 -5.15 -1.76
CA ALA A 138 0.53 -4.42 -1.26
C ALA A 138 -0.65 -5.35 -0.95
N HIS A 139 -0.92 -6.32 -1.83
CA HIS A 139 -1.98 -7.31 -1.61
C HIS A 139 -1.70 -8.16 -0.37
N SER A 140 -0.46 -8.66 -0.20
CA SER A 140 -0.09 -9.51 0.94
C SER A 140 -0.17 -8.75 2.27
N LEU A 141 0.32 -7.51 2.30
CA LEU A 141 0.23 -6.65 3.47
C LEU A 141 -1.23 -6.34 3.87
N ALA A 142 -2.12 -6.16 2.89
CA ALA A 142 -3.53 -5.85 3.13
C ALA A 142 -4.38 -7.09 3.48
N ALA A 143 -4.14 -8.21 2.82
CA ALA A 143 -4.94 -9.42 2.97
C ALA A 143 -4.44 -10.35 4.08
N GLY A 144 -3.15 -10.25 4.42
CA GLY A 144 -2.49 -11.04 5.45
C GLY A 144 -1.59 -12.15 4.88
N PRO A 145 -0.67 -12.68 5.71
CA PRO A 145 0.25 -13.74 5.31
C PRO A 145 -0.47 -14.99 4.80
N GLY A 146 0.08 -15.59 3.74
CA GLY A 146 -0.43 -16.81 3.12
C GLY A 146 -1.48 -16.58 2.03
N VAL A 147 -1.98 -15.34 1.87
CA VAL A 147 -2.98 -15.04 0.82
C VAL A 147 -2.32 -14.94 -0.56
N ASN A 148 -1.13 -14.36 -0.66
CA ASN A 148 -0.43 -14.18 -1.91
C ASN A 148 1.03 -14.65 -1.79
N PRO A 149 1.34 -15.90 -2.18
CA PRO A 149 2.63 -16.53 -1.86
C PRO A 149 3.82 -15.78 -2.44
N LEU A 150 3.69 -15.19 -3.64
CA LEU A 150 4.77 -14.42 -4.27
C LEU A 150 4.94 -13.03 -3.65
N GLY A 151 3.86 -12.44 -3.14
CA GLY A 151 3.96 -11.19 -2.38
C GLY A 151 4.57 -11.41 -1.00
N ASP A 152 4.23 -12.51 -0.32
CA ASP A 152 4.85 -12.93 0.94
C ASP A 152 6.35 -13.21 0.76
N GLU A 153 6.73 -13.93 -0.30
CA GLU A 153 8.13 -14.19 -0.65
C GLU A 153 8.87 -12.86 -0.89
N ALA A 154 8.28 -11.94 -1.64
CA ALA A 154 8.86 -10.61 -1.86
C ALA A 154 9.03 -9.83 -0.54
N ILE A 155 8.04 -9.85 0.37
CA ILE A 155 8.16 -9.23 1.70
C ILE A 155 9.32 -9.83 2.48
N ALA A 156 9.49 -11.15 2.45
CA ALA A 156 10.57 -11.82 3.16
C ALA A 156 11.97 -11.43 2.67
N MET A 157 12.09 -11.06 1.39
CA MET A 157 13.34 -10.56 0.77
C MET A 157 13.62 -9.08 1.07
N LEU A 158 12.61 -8.30 1.46
CA LEU A 158 12.78 -6.88 1.73
C LEU A 158 13.55 -6.65 3.03
N PRO A 159 14.37 -5.59 3.12
CA PRO A 159 14.90 -5.15 4.39
C PRO A 159 13.74 -4.61 5.26
N GLN A 160 13.97 -4.48 6.57
CA GLN A 160 13.07 -3.70 7.43
C GLN A 160 13.12 -2.22 7.04
N TRP A 161 12.35 -1.82 6.01
CA TRP A 161 12.41 -0.49 5.39
C TRP A 161 12.04 0.64 6.36
N TRP A 162 11.35 0.30 7.44
CA TRP A 162 10.99 1.22 8.53
C TRP A 162 12.09 1.44 9.57
N SER A 163 13.14 0.61 9.59
CA SER A 163 14.14 0.59 10.67
C SER A 163 14.92 1.90 10.82
N LYS A 164 15.05 2.68 9.73
CA LYS A 164 15.71 4.00 9.72
C LYS A 164 14.73 5.16 9.92
N GLY A 165 13.65 4.95 10.68
CA GLY A 165 12.65 5.96 11.03
C GLY A 165 11.57 6.20 9.97
N ALA A 166 10.80 7.27 10.17
CA ALA A 166 9.63 7.63 9.36
C ALA A 166 9.94 7.72 7.86
N CYS A 167 9.00 7.26 7.02
CA CYS A 167 9.14 7.34 5.56
C CYS A 167 8.85 8.74 5.01
N VAL A 168 8.05 9.53 5.75
CA VAL A 168 7.73 10.94 5.51
C VAL A 168 7.55 11.64 6.86
N THR A 169 7.67 12.96 6.89
CA THR A 169 7.54 13.76 8.11
C THR A 169 6.32 14.67 7.99
N LEU A 170 5.27 14.38 8.74
CA LEU A 170 4.12 15.26 8.84
C LEU A 170 4.55 16.56 9.54
N PRO A 171 4.15 17.75 9.05
CA PRO A 171 4.35 18.98 9.80
C PRO A 171 3.66 18.85 11.15
N GLU A 172 4.35 19.20 12.23
CA GLU A 172 3.74 19.26 13.56
C GLU A 172 2.54 20.20 13.49
N ALA A 173 1.39 19.76 13.98
CA ALA A 173 0.24 20.63 14.15
C ALA A 173 0.70 21.77 15.06
N SER A 174 0.88 22.97 14.49
CA SER A 174 1.32 24.15 15.20
C SER A 174 0.41 24.35 16.42
N GLY A 175 0.92 23.98 17.60
CA GLY A 175 0.23 24.10 18.85
C GLY A 175 -0.16 25.56 19.05
N ASN A 176 -1.45 25.79 19.27
CA ASN A 176 -2.00 27.09 19.58
C ASN A 176 -1.37 27.57 20.89
N SER A 177 -0.30 28.36 20.82
CA SER A 177 0.19 29.15 21.95
C SER A 177 -0.77 30.31 22.13
N GLU A 178 -1.91 30.08 22.78
CA GLU A 178 -2.68 31.15 23.41
C GLU A 178 -1.82 31.77 24.51
N ALA A 179 -1.02 32.77 24.13
CA ALA A 179 -0.46 33.70 25.07
C ALA A 179 -1.61 34.56 25.60
N SER A 180 -2.15 34.14 26.73
CA SER A 180 -2.98 34.96 27.61
C SER A 180 -2.21 36.24 27.97
N GLY A 181 -2.68 37.35 27.43
CA GLY A 181 -2.28 38.71 27.82
C GLY A 181 -3.51 39.59 27.91
N LYS A 182 -4.33 39.41 28.96
CA LYS A 182 -5.27 40.45 29.40
C LYS A 182 -4.52 41.53 30.16
N SER A 183 -5.10 42.74 30.12
CA SER A 183 -4.93 43.95 30.96
C SER A 183 -4.35 45.11 30.13
N GLU A 184 -4.92 46.30 30.04
CA GLU A 184 -6.17 46.89 30.53
C GLU A 184 -6.31 48.25 29.82
N GLU A 185 -7.56 48.68 29.67
CA GLU A 185 -7.99 49.96 29.12
C GLU A 185 -7.98 51.02 30.23
N ASP A 186 -7.30 52.16 30.01
CA ASP A 186 -7.58 53.48 30.62
C ASP A 186 -6.63 54.46 29.89
N GLY A 187 -7.03 55.59 29.30
CA GLY A 187 -8.11 56.48 29.67
C GLY A 187 -7.49 57.88 29.77
N ARG A 188 -7.65 58.68 28.71
CA ARG A 188 -7.44 60.14 28.60
C ARG A 188 -6.07 60.70 28.23
#